data_AF-X1THG8-F1
#
_entry.id   AF-X1THG8-F1
#
_cell.length_a   1.000
_cell.length_b   1.000
_cell.length_c   1.000
_cell.angle_alpha   90.00
_cell.angle_beta   90.00
_cell.angle_gamma   90.00
#
_symmetry.space_group_name_H-M   'P 1'
#
loop_
_entity.id
_entity.type
_entity.pdbx_description
1 polymer ?
#
loop_
_entity_poly.entity_id
_entity_poly.type
_entity_poly.pdbx_seq_one_letter_code
_entity_poly.pdbx_strand_id
1 'polypeptide(L)'
;MIPEGVKDPNELYSQEGGFFLLQGLVYNAQEIDLYPTLSKTIDIIVLSYEEMKEKAICIPTEFHYLKKYLSDGFTPGLYALAGMPAVGKTTFLNQLSDALAKNCIHTVYFLTEEP
;
A
#
# COMPACT_ATOMS: atom_id res chain seq x y z
N MET A 1 -2.63 -16.17 17.06
CA MET A 1 -2.27 -15.04 17.94
C MET A 1 -2.28 -15.53 19.38
N ILE A 2 -1.25 -15.21 20.16
CA ILE A 2 -1.21 -15.46 21.60
C ILE A 2 -2.15 -14.44 22.30
N PRO A 3 -2.87 -14.80 23.38
CA PRO A 3 -3.71 -13.86 24.13
C PRO A 3 -2.95 -12.62 24.63
N GLU A 4 -3.62 -11.48 24.71
CA GLU A 4 -3.03 -10.24 25.23
C GLU A 4 -2.49 -10.43 26.65
N GLY A 5 -1.27 -9.95 26.89
CA GLY A 5 -0.60 -10.05 28.19
C GLY A 5 0.27 -11.29 28.39
N VAL A 6 0.40 -12.16 27.38
CA VAL A 6 1.29 -13.33 27.41
C VAL A 6 2.41 -13.17 26.38
N LYS A 7 3.66 -13.25 26.83
CA LYS A 7 4.85 -13.01 26.01
C LYS A 7 5.23 -14.22 25.16
N ASP A 8 5.11 -15.42 25.72
CA ASP A 8 5.54 -16.65 25.07
C ASP A 8 4.70 -17.89 25.44
N PRO A 9 4.82 -19.00 24.69
CA PRO A 9 4.05 -20.22 24.95
C PRO A 9 4.30 -20.86 26.33
N ASN A 10 5.46 -20.65 26.95
CA ASN A 10 5.76 -21.23 28.26
C ASN A 10 5.02 -20.46 29.36
N GLU A 11 4.95 -19.14 29.22
CA GLU A 11 4.12 -18.29 30.07
C GLU A 11 2.63 -18.64 29.91
N LEU A 12 2.18 -18.91 28.68
CA LEU A 12 0.81 -19.37 28.42
C LEU A 12 0.54 -20.72 29.09
N TYR A 13 1.46 -21.67 29.01
CA TYR A 13 1.32 -23.01 29.62
C TYR A 13 1.22 -22.95 31.15
N SER A 14 1.88 -21.98 31.77
CA SER A 14 1.92 -21.82 33.22
C SER A 14 0.62 -21.23 33.81
N GLN A 15 -0.29 -20.73 32.96
CA GLN A 15 -1.59 -20.19 33.37
C GLN A 15 -2.66 -21.28 33.45
N GLU A 16 -3.67 -21.05 34.29
CA GLU A 16 -4.80 -21.95 34.44
C GLU A 16 -5.59 -22.07 33.12
N GLY A 17 -5.73 -23.29 32.59
CA GLY A 17 -6.34 -23.53 31.27
C GLY A 17 -5.40 -23.28 30.07
N GLY A 18 -4.15 -22.87 30.31
CA GLY A 18 -3.15 -22.57 29.28
C GLY A 18 -2.86 -23.72 28.31
N PHE A 19 -2.89 -24.96 28.80
CA PHE A 19 -2.72 -26.16 27.97
C PHE A 19 -3.79 -26.27 26.87
N PHE A 20 -5.06 -26.05 27.20
CA PHE A 20 -6.16 -26.14 26.24
C PHE A 20 -6.11 -25.00 25.21
N LEU A 21 -5.70 -23.80 25.64
CA LEU A 21 -5.49 -22.66 24.75
C LEU A 21 -4.34 -22.90 23.77
N LEU A 22 -3.20 -23.42 24.24
CA LEU A 22 -2.09 -23.80 23.37
C LEU A 22 -2.48 -24.88 22.37
N GLN A 23 -3.22 -25.90 22.83
CA GLN A 23 -3.70 -26.97 21.97
C GLN A 23 -4.64 -26.43 20.89
N GLY A 24 -5.53 -25.49 21.25
CA GLY A 24 -6.38 -24.78 20.31
C GLY A 24 -5.59 -23.91 19.32
N LEU A 25 -4.52 -23.23 19.77
CA LEU A 25 -3.66 -22.44 18.90
C LEU A 25 -2.88 -23.29 17.91
N VAL A 26 -2.39 -24.45 18.34
CA VAL A 26 -1.71 -25.41 17.46
C VAL A 26 -2.69 -26.01 16.45
N TYR A 27 -3.90 -26.37 16.90
CA TYR A 27 -4.91 -26.96 16.02
C TYR A 27 -5.43 -25.98 14.97
N ASN A 28 -5.52 -24.69 15.31
CA ASN A 28 -5.93 -23.62 14.41
C ASN A 28 -4.73 -22.87 13.79
N ALA A 29 -3.51 -23.38 13.95
CA ALA A 29 -2.35 -22.77 13.36
C ALA A 29 -2.49 -22.82 11.83
N GLN A 30 -2.64 -21.66 11.22
CA GLN A 30 -2.57 -21.56 9.76
C GLN A 30 -1.10 -21.66 9.36
N GLU A 31 -0.81 -22.59 8.45
CA GLU A 31 0.48 -22.63 7.77
C GLU A 31 0.58 -21.34 6.92
N ILE A 32 1.45 -20.43 7.34
CA ILE A 32 1.70 -19.19 6.60
C ILE A 32 2.69 -19.54 5.51
N ASP A 33 2.18 -19.77 4.31
CA ASP A 33 3.00 -19.81 3.10
C ASP A 33 3.42 -18.37 2.77
N LEU A 34 4.72 -18.07 2.91
CA LEU A 34 5.28 -16.75 2.58
C LEU A 34 5.39 -16.54 1.07
N TYR A 35 5.32 -17.62 0.28
CA TYR A 35 5.42 -17.59 -1.18
C TYR A 35 4.29 -18.42 -1.81
N PRO A 36 3.03 -18.05 -1.53
CA PRO A 36 1.89 -18.78 -2.03
C PRO A 36 1.83 -18.74 -3.56
N THR A 37 1.41 -19.85 -4.14
CA THR A 37 1.16 -19.93 -5.59
C THR A 37 0.08 -18.93 -5.99
N LEU A 38 0.21 -18.33 -7.19
CA LEU A 38 -0.71 -17.30 -7.70
C LEU A 38 -2.19 -17.68 -7.59
N SER A 39 -2.53 -18.94 -7.83
CA SER A 39 -3.91 -19.47 -7.73
C SER A 39 -4.54 -19.32 -6.35
N LYS A 40 -3.74 -19.27 -5.28
CA LYS A 40 -4.21 -19.09 -3.90
C LYS A 40 -4.32 -17.62 -3.48
N THR A 41 -3.66 -16.72 -4.20
CA THR A 41 -3.61 -15.28 -3.87
C THR A 41 -4.36 -14.39 -4.84
N ILE A 42 -4.82 -14.91 -5.97
CA ILE A 42 -5.43 -14.08 -7.02
C ILE A 42 -6.62 -13.29 -6.49
N ASP A 43 -7.46 -13.89 -5.67
CA ASP A 43 -8.63 -13.22 -5.08
C ASP A 43 -8.20 -12.08 -4.15
N ILE A 44 -7.14 -12.28 -3.35
CA ILE A 44 -6.58 -11.25 -2.46
C ILE A 44 -5.99 -10.10 -3.29
N ILE A 45 -5.29 -10.41 -4.37
CA ILE A 45 -4.70 -9.41 -5.28
C ILE A 45 -5.81 -8.58 -5.93
N VAL A 46 -6.88 -9.23 -6.41
CA VAL A 46 -8.03 -8.56 -7.02
C VAL A 46 -8.73 -7.66 -5.99
N LEU A 47 -9.00 -8.15 -4.78
CA LEU A 47 -9.59 -7.35 -3.70
C LEU A 47 -8.71 -6.14 -3.37
N SER A 48 -7.40 -6.35 -3.21
CA SER A 48 -6.44 -5.28 -2.94
C SER A 48 -6.43 -4.24 -4.05
N TYR A 49 -6.52 -4.67 -5.31
CA TYR A 49 -6.55 -3.79 -6.47
C TYR A 49 -7.82 -2.92 -6.51
N GLU A 50 -8.99 -3.48 -6.19
CA GLU A 50 -10.22 -2.70 -6.11
C GLU A 50 -10.17 -1.67 -4.95
N GLU A 51 -9.66 -2.05 -3.78
CA GLU A 51 -9.42 -1.10 -2.69
C GLU A 51 -8.46 0.04 -3.07
N MET A 52 -7.46 -0.25 -3.93
CA MET A 52 -6.53 0.75 -4.42
C MET A 52 -7.21 1.74 -5.38
N LYS A 53 -8.19 1.30 -6.17
CA LYS A 53 -8.99 2.20 -7.01
C LYS A 53 -9.86 3.12 -6.17
N GLU A 54 -10.48 2.62 -5.12
CA GLU A 54 -11.29 3.46 -4.21
C GLU A 54 -10.45 4.56 -3.53
N LYS A 55 -9.17 4.28 -3.30
CA LYS A 55 -8.20 5.22 -2.72
C LYS A 55 -7.47 6.06 -3.78
N ALA A 56 -7.87 5.97 -5.05
CA ALA A 56 -7.20 6.70 -6.11
C ALA A 56 -7.39 8.21 -5.96
N ILE A 57 -6.30 8.95 -6.18
CA ILE A 57 -6.33 10.41 -6.15
C ILE A 57 -6.81 10.92 -7.51
N CYS A 58 -7.84 11.75 -7.49
CA CYS A 58 -8.37 12.39 -8.69
C CYS A 58 -7.29 13.22 -9.40
N ILE A 59 -7.22 13.07 -10.72
CA ILE A 59 -6.31 13.86 -11.56
C ILE A 59 -6.78 15.32 -11.58
N PRO A 60 -5.91 16.29 -11.25
CA PRO A 60 -6.26 17.71 -11.32
C PRO A 60 -6.71 18.12 -12.72
N THR A 61 -7.58 19.12 -12.80
CA THR A 61 -8.24 19.54 -14.04
C THR A 61 -7.24 19.97 -15.11
N GLU A 62 -6.14 20.61 -14.71
CA GLU A 62 -5.04 21.06 -15.56
C GLU A 62 -4.33 19.90 -16.26
N PHE A 63 -4.44 18.69 -15.71
CA PHE A 63 -3.82 17.46 -16.20
C PHE A 63 -4.83 16.45 -16.75
N HIS A 64 -6.03 16.89 -17.14
CA HIS A 64 -7.11 16.00 -17.57
C HIS A 64 -6.72 15.03 -18.70
N TYR A 65 -5.74 15.40 -19.54
CA TYR A 65 -5.21 14.53 -20.59
C TYR A 65 -4.64 13.21 -20.05
N LEU A 66 -4.19 13.18 -18.78
CA LEU A 66 -3.72 11.97 -18.11
C LEU A 66 -4.85 10.97 -17.86
N LYS A 67 -6.12 11.39 -17.78
CA LYS A 67 -7.26 10.47 -17.60
C LYS A 67 -7.41 9.47 -18.74
N LYS A 68 -6.84 9.77 -19.92
CA LYS A 68 -6.77 8.82 -21.04
C LYS A 68 -5.92 7.59 -20.72
N TYR A 69 -4.94 7.74 -19.84
CA TYR A 69 -3.97 6.71 -19.48
C TYR A 69 -4.18 6.19 -18.04
N LEU A 70 -4.72 7.03 -17.17
CA LEU A 70 -4.97 6.78 -15.77
C LEU A 70 -6.46 7.06 -15.49
N SER A 71 -7.34 6.18 -15.97
CA SER A 71 -8.79 6.38 -15.94
C SER A 71 -9.35 6.54 -14.53
N ASP A 72 -8.84 5.75 -13.60
CA ASP A 72 -9.24 5.76 -12.19
C ASP A 72 -8.51 6.84 -11.37
N GLY A 73 -7.56 7.54 -12.00
CA GLY A 73 -6.68 8.52 -11.36
C GLY A 73 -5.34 7.93 -10.91
N PHE A 74 -4.72 8.57 -9.92
CA PHE A 74 -3.48 8.07 -9.33
C PHE A 74 -3.81 7.07 -8.22
N THR A 75 -3.84 5.78 -8.57
CA THR A 75 -3.92 4.71 -7.59
C THR A 75 -2.65 4.68 -6.72
N PRO A 76 -2.72 4.24 -5.47
CA PRO A 76 -1.53 4.08 -4.63
C PRO A 76 -0.48 3.23 -5.35
N GLY A 77 0.75 3.72 -5.47
CA GLY A 77 1.79 3.00 -6.21
C GLY A 77 2.96 3.87 -6.63
N LEU A 78 3.90 3.26 -7.35
CA LEU A 78 5.07 3.94 -7.88
C LEU A 78 4.84 4.32 -9.34
N TYR A 79 4.88 5.62 -9.62
CA TYR A 79 4.87 6.16 -10.97
C TYR A 79 6.27 6.66 -11.33
N ALA A 80 6.75 6.27 -12.51
CA ALA A 80 8.03 6.72 -13.04
C ALA A 80 7.81 7.71 -14.20
N LEU A 81 8.45 8.88 -14.10
CA LEU A 81 8.50 9.85 -15.19
C LEU A 81 9.91 9.85 -15.81
N ALA A 82 9.99 9.42 -17.06
CA ALA A 82 11.24 9.38 -17.83
C ALA A 82 11.15 10.26 -19.08
N GLY A 83 12.30 10.76 -19.54
CA GLY A 83 12.39 11.63 -20.70
C GLY A 83 13.79 12.20 -20.86
N MET A 84 14.11 12.72 -22.04
CA MET A 84 15.42 13.29 -22.33
C MET A 84 15.77 14.46 -21.37
N PRO A 85 17.05 14.79 -21.18
CA PRO A 85 17.43 15.99 -20.44
C PRO A 85 16.75 17.25 -21.00
N ALA A 86 16.47 18.23 -20.12
CA ALA A 86 15.85 19.52 -20.46
C ALA A 86 14.43 19.50 -21.07
N VAL A 87 13.73 18.36 -21.13
CA VAL A 87 12.32 18.29 -21.60
C VAL A 87 11.28 18.75 -20.57
N GLY A 88 11.72 19.28 -19.42
CA GLY A 88 10.83 19.82 -18.39
C GLY A 88 10.25 18.79 -17.40
N LYS A 89 10.91 17.65 -17.18
CA LYS A 89 10.46 16.64 -16.18
C LYS A 89 10.26 17.24 -14.79
N THR A 90 11.24 18.00 -14.31
CA THR A 90 11.20 18.68 -13.02
C THR A 90 10.06 19.71 -12.98
N THR A 91 9.92 20.52 -14.04
CA THR A 91 8.83 21.49 -14.18
C THR A 91 7.46 20.82 -14.13
N PHE A 92 7.30 19.69 -14.82
CA PHE A 92 6.06 18.92 -14.83
C PHE A 92 5.70 18.40 -13.42
N LEU A 93 6.66 17.80 -12.71
CA LEU A 93 6.43 17.30 -11.35
C LEU A 93 6.11 18.43 -10.37
N ASN A 94 6.73 19.59 -10.51
CA ASN A 94 6.42 20.78 -9.71
C ASN A 94 4.98 21.23 -9.94
N GLN A 95 4.58 21.40 -11.21
CA GLN A 95 3.22 21.82 -11.55
C GLN A 95 2.17 20.80 -11.09
N LEU A 96 2.46 19.51 -11.21
CA LEU A 96 1.58 18.46 -10.71
C LEU A 96 1.46 18.51 -9.18
N SER A 97 2.57 18.70 -8.47
CA SER A 97 2.59 18.81 -7.02
C SER A 97 1.78 20.02 -6.54
N ASP A 98 1.93 21.17 -7.19
CA ASP A 98 1.15 22.37 -6.89
C ASP A 98 -0.35 22.15 -7.14
N ALA A 99 -0.72 21.48 -8.24
CA ALA A 99 -2.10 21.19 -8.56
C ALA A 99 -2.75 20.20 -7.57
N LEU A 100 -1.98 19.21 -7.11
CA LEU A 100 -2.42 18.28 -6.06
C LEU A 100 -2.60 19.00 -4.73
N ALA A 101 -1.64 19.86 -4.34
CA ALA A 101 -1.72 20.65 -3.12
C ALA A 101 -2.96 21.59 -3.12
N LYS A 102 -3.28 22.23 -4.25
CA LYS A 102 -4.51 23.04 -4.41
C LYS A 102 -5.79 22.25 -4.14
N ASN A 103 -5.79 20.96 -4.47
CA ASN A 103 -6.91 20.06 -4.20
C ASN A 103 -6.88 19.47 -2.78
N CYS A 104 -6.08 20.05 -1.86
CA CYS A 104 -5.90 19.58 -0.49
C CYS A 104 -5.33 18.15 -0.39
N ILE A 105 -4.62 17.69 -1.43
CA ILE A 105 -3.89 16.42 -1.40
C ILE A 105 -2.51 16.67 -0.78
N HIS A 106 -2.23 15.97 0.31
CA HIS A 106 -0.94 16.04 1.00
C HIS A 106 0.16 15.55 0.05
N THR A 107 1.06 16.45 -0.31
CA THR A 107 2.14 16.19 -1.28
C THR A 107 3.47 16.53 -0.64
N VAL A 108 4.43 15.60 -0.73
CA VAL A 108 5.80 15.81 -0.28
C VAL A 108 6.70 15.79 -1.50
N TYR A 109 7.48 16.85 -1.69
CA TYR A 109 8.36 16.99 -2.83
C TYR A 109 9.82 16.96 -2.36
N PHE A 110 10.60 16.02 -2.90
CA PHE A 110 12.03 15.88 -2.65
C PHE A 110 12.78 16.29 -3.91
N LEU A 111 13.54 17.39 -3.81
CA LEU A 111 14.48 17.81 -4.84
C LEU A 111 15.89 17.44 -4.36
N THR A 112 16.53 16.49 -5.04
CA THR A 112 17.92 16.07 -4.72
C THR A 112 18.96 16.78 -5.56
N GLU A 113 18.53 17.56 -6.56
CA GLU A 113 19.37 18.47 -7.33
C GLU A 113 19.29 19.84 -6.62
N GLU A 114 20.40 20.31 -6.04
CA GLU A 114 20.46 21.58 -5.29
C GLU A 114 20.06 22.82 -6.15
N PRO A 115 19.61 23.92 -5.52
CA PRO A 115 19.18 25.15 -6.21
C PRO A 115 20.26 25.83 -7.06
#